data_AF-A0A2J8UJ78-F1
#
_entry.id   AF-A0A2J8UJ78-F1
#
_cell.length_a   1.000
_cell.length_b   1.000
_cell.length_c   1.000
_cell.angle_alpha   90.00
_cell.angle_beta   90.00
_cell.angle_gamma   90.00
#
_symmetry.space_group_name_H-M   'P 1'
#
loop_
_entity.id
_entity.type
_entity.pdbx_description
1 polymer ?
#
loop_
_entity_poly.entity_id
_entity_poly.type
_entity_poly.pdbx_seq_one_letter_code
_entity_poly.pdbx_strand_id
1 'polypeptide(L)'
;MASAGGDDCESPAPEADRPHQRPFLIGVSGGTASGKDERFQAGIPFLCLQSTVCEKIMELLGQNEVEQRQRKVVILSQDRFYKVLTAEQKAKALKGQYNFDHPDAFDNDLMHRTLKNIVEGKTVEVPTYDFVTHSRLPETTVVYPADVVLFEGILVFYSQEIRDMFHLRLFVDTDSDVRLSRRVLRDVRRGRDLEQILTQYTTFVKPAFEEFCLPACSPGRFPFPKATPLTPSIWLRALPSSPAFPDISPSLSFLSSRASD
;
A
#
# COMPACT_ATOMS: atom_id res chain seq x y z
N MET A 1 9.60 12.24 -67.92
CA MET A 1 8.44 11.97 -67.05
C MET A 1 8.77 10.75 -66.21
N ALA A 2 9.26 10.95 -64.99
CA ALA A 2 9.43 9.91 -63.99
C ALA A 2 8.78 10.45 -62.71
N SER A 3 7.75 9.76 -62.25
CA SER A 3 6.98 10.07 -61.05
C SER A 3 7.75 9.55 -59.84
N ALA A 4 8.08 10.44 -58.91
CA ALA A 4 8.59 10.07 -57.60
C ALA A 4 7.39 9.78 -56.69
N GLY A 5 7.28 8.52 -56.24
CA GLY A 5 6.36 8.13 -55.18
C GLY A 5 6.94 8.52 -53.82
N GLY A 6 6.11 9.14 -52.98
CA GLY A 6 6.46 9.49 -51.61
C GLY A 6 6.44 8.27 -50.69
N ASP A 7 7.50 8.12 -49.92
CA ASP A 7 7.49 7.33 -48.67
C ASP A 7 7.00 8.27 -47.56
N ASP A 8 5.70 8.24 -47.29
CA ASP A 8 5.15 8.84 -46.07
C ASP A 8 5.44 7.92 -44.89
N CYS A 9 6.44 8.31 -44.11
CA CYS A 9 6.80 7.72 -42.84
C CYS A 9 5.62 7.88 -41.87
N GLU A 10 4.84 6.82 -41.70
CA GLU A 10 3.67 6.78 -40.84
C GLU A 10 4.10 7.07 -39.39
N SER A 11 3.83 8.30 -38.95
CA SER A 11 4.14 8.76 -37.60
C SER A 11 3.19 8.07 -36.61
N PRO A 12 3.67 7.61 -35.44
CA PRO A 12 2.78 6.98 -34.47
C PRO A 12 1.71 7.98 -34.03
N ALA A 13 0.45 7.58 -34.18
CA ALA A 13 -0.71 8.40 -33.84
C ALA A 13 -0.63 8.93 -32.38
N PRO A 14 -1.13 10.16 -32.11
CA PRO A 14 -1.10 10.73 -30.78
C PRO A 14 -1.86 9.84 -29.79
N GLU A 15 -1.26 9.63 -28.62
CA GLU A 15 -1.70 8.74 -27.53
C GLU A 15 -2.99 9.18 -26.81
N ALA A 16 -3.87 9.94 -27.49
CA ALA A 16 -4.87 10.81 -26.89
C ALA A 16 -6.31 10.26 -26.87
N ASP A 17 -6.55 8.98 -27.18
CA ASP A 17 -7.92 8.45 -27.18
C ASP A 17 -8.02 6.98 -26.77
N ARG A 18 -7.32 6.60 -25.69
CA ARG A 18 -7.68 5.37 -24.98
C ARG A 18 -8.88 5.69 -24.08
N PRO A 19 -10.04 5.02 -24.24
CA PRO A 19 -11.13 5.19 -23.29
C PRO A 19 -10.60 4.92 -21.89
N HIS A 20 -10.73 5.89 -20.98
CA HIS A 20 -10.24 5.77 -19.60
C HIS A 20 -10.90 4.57 -18.94
N GLN A 21 -10.23 3.41 -18.97
CA GLN A 21 -10.64 2.25 -18.21
C GLN A 21 -10.49 2.60 -16.74
N ARG A 22 -11.53 2.30 -15.96
CA ARG A 22 -11.46 2.44 -14.51
C ARG A 22 -10.28 1.61 -13.99
N PRO A 23 -9.41 2.17 -13.14
CA PRO A 23 -8.26 1.46 -12.61
C PRO A 23 -8.71 0.25 -11.78
N PHE A 24 -7.95 -0.83 -11.87
CA PHE A 24 -8.10 -1.98 -10.99
C PHE A 24 -7.42 -1.69 -9.64
N LEU A 25 -8.22 -1.30 -8.65
CA LEU A 25 -7.79 -1.07 -7.26
C LEU A 25 -7.59 -2.39 -6.49
N ILE A 26 -6.39 -2.57 -5.95
CA ILE A 26 -6.00 -3.66 -5.05
C ILE A 26 -5.64 -3.07 -3.70
N GLY A 27 -6.38 -3.43 -2.66
CA GLY A 27 -6.03 -3.06 -1.29
C GLY A 27 -5.10 -4.11 -0.68
N VAL A 28 -4.05 -3.67 0.00
CA VAL A 28 -3.08 -4.53 0.69
C VAL A 28 -2.99 -4.11 2.14
N SER A 29 -3.44 -4.96 3.06
CA SER A 29 -3.34 -4.69 4.50
C SER A 29 -2.49 -5.72 5.22
N GLY A 30 -2.20 -5.46 6.48
CA GLY A 30 -1.35 -6.27 7.33
C GLY A 30 -0.91 -5.49 8.55
N GLY A 31 -0.44 -6.19 9.57
CA GLY A 31 0.17 -5.52 10.71
C GLY A 31 1.41 -4.71 10.28
N THR A 32 1.78 -3.69 11.04
CA THR A 32 3.05 -2.98 10.81
C THR A 32 4.23 -3.96 10.72
N ALA A 33 5.11 -3.77 9.75
CA ALA A 33 6.24 -4.67 9.44
C ALA A 33 5.86 -6.12 9.08
N SER A 34 4.63 -6.36 8.58
CA SER A 34 4.22 -7.68 8.05
C SER A 34 4.87 -8.04 6.72
N GLY A 35 5.22 -7.06 5.90
CA GLY A 35 5.92 -7.27 4.62
C GLY A 35 7.25 -7.97 4.83
N LYS A 36 7.63 -8.82 3.87
CA LYS A 36 8.94 -9.51 3.86
C LYS A 36 10.04 -8.49 4.02
N ASP A 37 10.87 -8.65 5.04
CA ASP A 37 12.26 -8.24 4.85
C ASP A 37 13.18 -9.21 5.57
N GLU A 38 13.86 -9.97 4.73
CA GLU A 38 15.02 -10.80 5.04
C GLU A 38 16.19 -10.38 4.14
N ARG A 39 16.12 -9.25 3.41
CA ARG A 39 17.29 -8.74 2.69
C ARG A 39 18.17 -7.96 3.66
N PHE A 40 18.85 -8.73 4.49
CA PHE A 40 20.16 -8.42 5.03
C PHE A 40 21.18 -8.34 3.88
N GLN A 41 21.00 -7.41 2.93
CA GLN A 41 21.96 -7.19 1.86
C GLN A 41 21.99 -5.71 1.45
N ALA A 42 23.14 -5.11 1.76
CA ALA A 42 23.69 -3.82 1.35
C ALA A 42 22.86 -2.94 0.39
N GLY A 43 22.35 -1.81 0.91
CA GLY A 43 22.31 -0.56 0.12
C GLY A 43 20.95 -0.04 -0.37
N ILE A 44 19.81 -0.67 -0.05
CA ILE A 44 18.49 -0.12 -0.41
C ILE A 44 17.96 0.76 0.74
N PRO A 45 17.54 2.02 0.50
CA PRO A 45 16.94 2.86 1.52
C PRO A 45 15.59 2.27 1.94
N PHE A 46 15.53 1.87 3.21
CA PHE A 46 14.47 1.11 3.85
C PHE A 46 13.28 2.01 4.23
N LEU A 47 12.57 2.53 3.23
CA LEU A 47 11.35 3.29 3.42
C LEU A 47 10.13 2.37 3.28
N CYS A 48 9.51 2.03 4.42
CA CYS A 48 8.19 1.39 4.58
C CYS A 48 8.12 -0.14 4.42
N LEU A 49 8.31 -0.89 5.50
CA LEU A 49 8.22 -2.37 5.57
C LEU A 49 6.85 -3.03 5.31
N GLN A 50 5.88 -2.33 4.74
CA GLN A 50 4.70 -2.96 4.11
C GLN A 50 4.84 -3.02 2.58
N SER A 51 5.81 -2.31 2.01
CA SER A 51 6.01 -2.13 0.57
C SER A 51 6.69 -3.30 -0.14
N THR A 52 7.22 -4.34 0.54
CA THR A 52 8.01 -5.36 -0.18
C THR A 52 7.18 -6.32 -1.05
N VAL A 53 5.90 -6.55 -0.71
CA VAL A 53 4.99 -7.29 -1.61
C VAL A 53 4.64 -6.43 -2.81
N CYS A 54 4.27 -5.16 -2.58
CA CYS A 54 3.90 -4.22 -3.64
C CYS A 54 5.09 -3.90 -4.57
N GLU A 55 6.28 -3.68 -4.02
CA GLU A 55 7.52 -3.46 -4.77
C GLU A 55 7.91 -4.69 -5.57
N LYS A 56 7.75 -5.89 -5.01
CA LYS A 56 8.02 -7.12 -5.77
C LYS A 56 7.01 -7.33 -6.90
N ILE A 57 5.75 -6.93 -6.72
CA ILE A 57 4.76 -6.88 -7.81
C ILE A 57 5.22 -5.88 -8.89
N MET A 58 5.70 -4.69 -8.50
CA MET A 58 6.23 -3.70 -9.44
C MET A 58 7.46 -4.20 -10.21
N GLU A 59 8.39 -4.86 -9.52
CA GLU A 59 9.60 -5.47 -10.09
C GLU A 59 9.24 -6.57 -11.09
N LEU A 60 8.37 -7.50 -10.71
CA LEU A 60 7.91 -8.58 -11.59
C LEU A 60 7.14 -8.08 -12.83
N LEU A 61 6.52 -6.90 -12.73
CA LEU A 61 5.80 -6.25 -13.82
C LEU A 61 6.68 -5.24 -14.61
N GLY A 62 7.97 -5.11 -14.26
CA GLY A 62 8.92 -4.20 -14.93
C GLY A 62 8.56 -2.72 -14.82
N GLN A 63 7.79 -2.32 -13.81
CA GLN A 63 7.28 -0.94 -13.65
C GLN A 63 8.24 -0.03 -12.88
N ASN A 64 9.30 -0.58 -12.30
CA ASN A 64 10.35 0.14 -11.58
C ASN A 64 11.20 1.02 -12.52
N GLU A 65 11.41 0.58 -13.75
CA GLU A 65 12.23 1.28 -14.77
C GLU A 65 11.42 2.28 -15.61
N VAL A 66 10.10 2.31 -15.45
CA VAL A 66 9.20 3.18 -16.21
C VAL A 66 9.05 4.53 -15.50
N GLU A 67 9.13 5.62 -16.29
CA GLU A 67 8.87 6.98 -15.80
C GLU A 67 7.48 7.10 -15.16
N GLN A 68 7.39 7.87 -14.08
CA GLN A 68 6.18 7.96 -13.25
C GLN A 68 4.90 8.34 -14.03
N ARG A 69 5.03 9.07 -15.14
CA ARG A 69 3.91 9.44 -16.03
C ARG A 69 3.36 8.31 -16.88
N GLN A 70 4.18 7.29 -17.16
CA GLN A 70 3.84 6.17 -18.04
C GLN A 70 3.61 4.87 -17.27
N ARG A 71 3.72 4.90 -15.95
CA ARG A 71 3.49 3.73 -15.10
C ARG A 71 2.04 3.29 -15.20
N LYS A 72 1.86 2.02 -15.52
CA LYS A 72 0.55 1.36 -15.53
C LYS A 72 0.16 0.86 -14.14
N VAL A 73 1.13 0.71 -13.25
CA VAL A 73 0.91 0.28 -11.87
C VAL A 73 1.48 1.34 -10.93
N VAL A 74 0.68 1.77 -9.95
CA VAL A 74 1.10 2.74 -8.94
C VAL A 74 0.89 2.16 -7.55
N ILE A 75 1.84 2.43 -6.64
CA ILE A 75 1.71 2.14 -5.21
C ILE A 75 1.36 3.43 -4.48
N LEU A 76 0.34 3.36 -3.63
CA LEU A 76 -0.08 4.42 -2.76
C LEU A 76 -0.12 3.91 -1.31
N SER A 77 0.54 4.63 -0.40
CA SER A 77 0.66 4.23 1.01
C SER A 77 -0.29 5.03 1.89
N GLN A 78 -1.00 4.34 2.78
CA GLN A 78 -1.92 4.93 3.76
C GLN A 78 -1.20 5.90 4.71
N ASP A 79 0.09 5.66 4.98
CA ASP A 79 0.91 6.53 5.83
C ASP A 79 1.03 7.96 5.27
N ARG A 80 0.82 8.17 3.97
CA ARG A 80 0.79 9.51 3.36
C ARG A 80 -0.41 10.34 3.81
N PHE A 81 -1.41 9.69 4.38
CA PHE A 81 -2.66 10.29 4.84
C PHE A 81 -2.73 10.46 6.35
N TYR A 82 -1.60 10.43 7.08
CA TYR A 82 -1.60 10.89 8.48
C TYR A 82 -2.09 12.35 8.59
N LYS A 83 -2.83 12.63 9.66
CA LYS A 83 -3.28 13.99 9.99
C LYS A 83 -2.09 14.87 10.39
N VAL A 84 -2.27 16.17 10.16
CA VAL A 84 -1.40 17.19 10.75
C VAL A 84 -1.71 17.25 12.25
N LEU A 85 -0.71 17.01 13.08
CA LEU A 85 -0.86 16.99 14.54
C LEU A 85 -0.96 18.41 15.11
N THR A 86 -1.78 18.59 16.14
CA THR A 86 -1.73 19.80 16.98
C THR A 86 -0.42 19.86 17.77
N ALA A 87 -0.08 21.04 18.32
CA ALA A 87 1.12 21.20 19.14
C ALA A 87 1.16 20.20 20.31
N GLU A 88 0.02 19.96 20.97
CA GLU A 88 -0.11 19.01 22.08
C GLU A 88 0.08 17.56 21.62
N GLN A 89 -0.53 17.18 20.49
CA GLN A 89 -0.39 15.85 19.92
C GLN A 89 1.06 15.59 19.47
N LYS A 90 1.72 16.60 18.90
CA LYS A 90 3.13 16.53 18.50
C LYS A 90 4.03 16.35 19.72
N ALA A 91 3.77 17.05 20.82
CA ALA A 91 4.50 16.86 22.08
C ALA A 91 4.35 15.43 22.64
N LYS A 92 3.15 14.85 22.53
CA LYS A 92 2.92 13.42 22.87
C LYS A 92 3.64 12.48 21.92
N ALA A 93 3.61 12.75 20.62
CA ALA A 93 4.27 11.92 19.60
C ALA A 93 5.78 11.83 19.79
N LEU A 94 6.44 12.94 20.10
CA LEU A 94 7.89 12.98 20.39
C LEU A 94 8.26 12.11 21.61
N LYS A 95 7.34 11.96 22.57
CA LYS A 95 7.50 11.07 23.74
C LYS A 95 7.03 9.64 23.47
N GLY A 96 6.60 9.30 22.25
CA GLY A 96 6.03 7.98 21.93
C GLY A 96 4.64 7.73 22.53
N GLN A 97 3.95 8.79 22.98
CA GLN A 97 2.67 8.75 23.70
C GLN A 97 1.47 9.10 22.81
N TYR A 98 1.65 9.06 21.50
CA TYR A 98 0.57 9.28 20.52
C TYR A 98 0.30 7.98 19.77
N ASN A 99 -0.99 7.61 19.66
CA ASN A 99 -1.40 6.41 18.97
C ASN A 99 -1.54 6.67 17.46
N PHE A 100 -0.48 6.37 16.71
CA PHE A 100 -0.49 6.44 15.25
C PHE A 100 -1.25 5.28 14.60
N ASP A 101 -1.49 4.20 15.33
CA ASP A 101 -2.17 3.01 14.82
C ASP A 101 -3.71 3.09 15.03
N HIS A 102 -4.23 4.18 15.60
CA HIS A 102 -5.67 4.44 15.73
C HIS A 102 -6.26 4.99 14.42
N PRO A 103 -7.49 4.60 14.02
CA PRO A 103 -8.15 5.12 12.81
C PRO A 103 -8.21 6.66 12.73
N ASP A 104 -8.36 7.33 13.87
CA ASP A 104 -8.41 8.80 13.93
C ASP A 104 -7.08 9.49 13.62
N ALA A 105 -5.96 8.77 13.63
CA ALA A 105 -4.66 9.31 13.22
C ALA A 105 -4.62 9.58 11.71
N PHE A 106 -5.50 8.96 10.93
CA PHE A 106 -5.58 9.09 9.48
C PHE A 106 -6.66 10.08 9.05
N ASP A 107 -6.35 10.83 8.00
CA ASP A 107 -7.24 11.74 7.30
C ASP A 107 -8.09 10.93 6.30
N ASN A 108 -9.11 10.23 6.84
CA ASN A 108 -9.97 9.34 6.07
C ASN A 108 -10.73 10.07 4.95
N ASP A 109 -11.11 11.33 5.16
CA ASP A 109 -11.80 12.15 4.15
C ASP A 109 -10.88 12.50 2.97
N LEU A 110 -9.61 12.84 3.24
CA LEU A 110 -8.63 13.04 2.18
C LEU A 110 -8.36 11.73 1.44
N MET A 111 -8.13 10.64 2.17
CA MET A 111 -7.87 9.31 1.60
C MET A 111 -9.00 8.86 0.68
N HIS A 112 -10.26 8.95 1.13
CA HIS A 112 -11.43 8.57 0.33
C HIS A 112 -11.56 9.45 -0.93
N ARG A 113 -11.43 10.78 -0.80
CA ARG A 113 -11.49 11.70 -1.96
C ARG A 113 -10.38 11.43 -2.97
N THR A 114 -9.16 11.18 -2.52
CA THR A 114 -8.02 10.85 -3.39
C THR A 114 -8.27 9.55 -4.14
N LEU A 115 -8.68 8.48 -3.46
CA LEU A 115 -9.01 7.21 -4.11
C LEU A 115 -10.17 7.36 -5.10
N LYS A 116 -11.18 8.16 -4.78
CA LYS A 116 -12.32 8.40 -5.68
C LYS A 116 -11.88 9.10 -6.96
N ASN A 117 -11.05 10.14 -6.84
CA ASN A 117 -10.49 10.83 -8.01
C ASN A 117 -9.62 9.90 -8.87
N ILE A 118 -8.85 9.00 -8.24
CA ILE A 118 -8.07 7.97 -8.94
C ILE A 118 -8.99 7.04 -9.73
N VAL A 119 -10.07 6.53 -9.12
CA VAL A 119 -11.08 5.66 -9.78
C VAL A 119 -11.76 6.37 -10.96
N GLU A 120 -11.91 7.70 -10.88
CA GLU A 120 -12.45 8.54 -11.95
C GLU A 120 -11.40 8.86 -13.04
N GLY A 121 -10.18 8.33 -12.96
CA GLY A 121 -9.12 8.55 -13.94
C GLY A 121 -8.50 9.95 -13.89
N LYS A 122 -8.59 10.64 -12.74
CA LYS A 122 -8.03 11.98 -12.55
C LYS A 122 -6.60 11.88 -12.02
N THR A 123 -5.73 12.78 -12.49
CA THR A 123 -4.44 13.05 -11.84
C THR A 123 -4.69 13.64 -10.45
N VAL A 124 -4.00 13.10 -9.44
CA VAL A 124 -4.15 13.55 -8.04
C VAL A 124 -2.81 13.94 -7.43
N GLU A 125 -2.84 14.88 -6.50
CA GLU A 125 -1.71 15.19 -5.64
C GLU A 125 -1.84 14.46 -4.32
N VAL A 126 -0.80 13.72 -3.95
CA VAL A 126 -0.75 12.93 -2.73
C VAL A 126 0.25 13.58 -1.78
N PRO A 127 -0.09 13.79 -0.50
CA PRO A 127 0.85 14.34 0.46
C PRO A 127 2.11 13.48 0.66
N THR A 128 3.14 14.10 1.19
CA THR A 128 4.32 13.40 1.72
C THR A 128 4.36 13.58 3.23
N TYR A 129 4.52 12.48 3.97
CA TYR A 129 4.56 12.50 5.43
C TYR A 129 5.97 12.20 5.93
N ASP A 130 6.45 13.01 6.85
CA ASP A 130 7.74 12.83 7.50
C ASP A 130 7.54 12.26 8.92
N PHE A 131 8.04 11.03 9.12
CA PHE A 131 7.97 10.31 10.38
C PHE A 131 8.94 10.81 11.45
N VAL A 132 9.96 11.58 11.07
CA VAL A 132 10.92 12.18 12.00
C VAL A 132 10.31 13.42 12.63
N THR A 133 9.75 14.31 11.81
CA THR A 133 9.13 15.55 12.28
C THR A 133 7.65 15.41 12.66
N HIS A 134 7.03 14.25 12.38
CA HIS A 134 5.60 13.99 12.58
C HIS A 134 4.70 15.02 11.90
N SER A 135 5.07 15.41 10.67
CA SER A 135 4.36 16.43 9.89
C SER A 135 4.25 16.09 8.42
N ARG A 136 3.27 16.70 7.77
CA ARG A 136 3.12 16.70 6.32
C ARG A 136 4.07 17.72 5.71
N LEU A 137 4.82 17.31 4.69
CA LEU A 137 5.73 18.18 3.97
C LEU A 137 4.94 19.08 2.99
N PRO A 138 5.48 20.26 2.63
CA PRO A 138 4.89 21.11 1.59
C PRO A 138 4.87 20.43 0.22
N GLU A 139 5.84 19.54 -0.07
CA GLU A 139 5.92 18.85 -1.34
C GLU A 139 4.89 17.70 -1.42
N THR A 140 4.10 17.72 -2.49
CA THR A 140 3.19 16.64 -2.87
C THR A 140 3.83 15.76 -3.95
N THR A 141 3.37 14.51 -4.04
CA THR A 141 3.71 13.60 -5.12
C THR A 141 2.53 13.52 -6.07
N VAL A 142 2.77 13.80 -7.36
CA VAL A 142 1.75 13.70 -8.40
C VAL A 142 1.57 12.23 -8.80
N VAL A 143 0.33 11.75 -8.75
CA VAL A 143 -0.07 10.43 -9.22
C VAL A 143 -0.92 10.59 -10.47
N TYR A 144 -0.42 10.09 -11.58
CA TYR A 144 -1.11 10.07 -12.87
C TYR A 144 -2.07 8.87 -12.95
N PRO A 145 -3.07 8.91 -13.84
CA PRO A 145 -3.96 7.78 -14.07
C PRO A 145 -3.16 6.52 -14.41
N ALA A 146 -3.54 5.39 -13.81
CA ALA A 146 -2.87 4.10 -13.94
C ALA A 146 -3.90 3.00 -14.20
N ASP A 147 -3.47 1.88 -14.78
CA ASP A 147 -4.35 0.73 -15.01
C ASP A 147 -4.61 -0.05 -13.71
N VAL A 148 -3.63 -0.10 -12.82
CA VAL A 148 -3.67 -0.80 -11.53
C VAL A 148 -3.16 0.10 -10.41
N VAL A 149 -3.86 0.10 -9.28
CA VAL A 149 -3.47 0.87 -8.09
C VAL A 149 -3.38 -0.05 -6.89
N LEU A 150 -2.18 -0.17 -6.33
CA LEU A 150 -1.89 -0.90 -5.10
C LEU A 150 -1.98 0.08 -3.93
N PHE A 151 -3.02 -0.04 -3.10
CA PHE A 151 -3.18 0.79 -1.91
C PHE A 151 -2.83 0.01 -0.65
N GLU A 152 -1.73 0.36 0.00
CA GLU A 152 -1.16 -0.39 1.12
C GLU A 152 -1.26 0.35 2.46
N GLY A 153 -1.49 -0.38 3.55
CA GLY A 153 -1.49 0.18 4.90
C GLY A 153 -2.14 -0.68 5.97
N ILE A 154 -1.89 -0.33 7.24
CA ILE A 154 -2.37 -1.07 8.42
C ILE A 154 -3.89 -1.08 8.58
N LEU A 155 -4.60 -0.08 8.05
CA LEU A 155 -6.04 0.13 8.24
C LEU A 155 -6.79 0.40 6.93
N VAL A 156 -6.25 -0.01 5.78
CA VAL A 156 -6.90 0.24 4.47
C VAL A 156 -8.28 -0.43 4.36
N PHE A 157 -8.52 -1.49 5.12
CA PHE A 157 -9.82 -2.14 5.21
C PHE A 157 -10.66 -1.68 6.39
N TYR A 158 -10.26 -0.69 7.18
CA TYR A 158 -11.05 -0.27 8.35
C TYR A 158 -12.38 0.38 7.95
N SER A 159 -12.33 1.45 7.16
CA SER A 159 -13.53 2.15 6.66
C SER A 159 -14.26 1.32 5.60
N GLN A 160 -15.58 1.17 5.75
CA GLN A 160 -16.40 0.47 4.76
C GLN A 160 -16.37 1.16 3.40
N GLU A 161 -16.46 2.50 3.36
CA GLU A 161 -16.49 3.28 2.12
C GLU A 161 -15.26 3.01 1.26
N ILE A 162 -14.07 3.01 1.88
CA ILE A 162 -12.80 2.74 1.19
C ILE A 162 -12.69 1.25 0.84
N ARG A 163 -13.08 0.38 1.77
CA ARG A 163 -13.01 -1.07 1.58
C ARG A 163 -13.84 -1.53 0.37
N ASP A 164 -14.99 -0.91 0.13
CA ASP A 164 -15.89 -1.23 -0.98
C ASP A 164 -15.37 -0.74 -2.34
N MET A 165 -14.29 0.06 -2.37
CA MET A 165 -13.64 0.50 -3.61
C MET A 165 -12.65 -0.53 -4.20
N PHE A 166 -12.20 -1.51 -3.40
CA PHE A 166 -11.20 -2.49 -3.85
C PHE A 166 -11.83 -3.65 -4.61
N HIS A 167 -11.29 -3.94 -5.80
CA HIS A 167 -11.66 -5.10 -6.60
C HIS A 167 -11.00 -6.37 -6.04
N LEU A 168 -9.78 -6.24 -5.52
CA LEU A 168 -9.05 -7.30 -4.84
C LEU A 168 -8.54 -6.80 -3.49
N ARG A 169 -8.65 -7.65 -2.47
CA ARG A 169 -8.24 -7.36 -1.10
C ARG A 169 -7.23 -8.40 -0.66
N LEU A 170 -6.02 -7.97 -0.35
CA LEU A 170 -4.93 -8.82 0.10
C LEU A 170 -4.58 -8.50 1.55
N PHE A 171 -4.36 -9.54 2.34
CA PHE A 171 -3.86 -9.42 3.70
C PHE A 171 -2.54 -10.18 3.85
N VAL A 172 -1.51 -9.46 4.32
CA VAL A 172 -0.19 -10.01 4.62
C VAL A 172 -0.17 -10.39 6.10
N ASP A 173 -0.30 -11.69 6.32
CA ASP A 173 -0.38 -12.31 7.64
C ASP A 173 1.01 -12.81 8.07
N THR A 174 1.52 -12.21 9.13
CA THR A 174 2.87 -12.44 9.67
C THR A 174 2.78 -12.40 11.18
N ASP A 175 3.45 -13.35 11.84
CA ASP A 175 3.41 -13.49 13.29
C ASP A 175 3.86 -12.21 14.01
N SER A 176 3.23 -11.91 15.14
CA SER A 176 3.41 -10.64 15.87
C SER A 176 4.84 -10.42 16.36
N ASP A 177 5.55 -11.48 16.74
CA ASP A 177 6.95 -11.48 17.17
C ASP A 177 7.92 -11.21 16.01
N VAL A 178 7.68 -11.81 14.84
CA VAL A 178 8.41 -11.51 13.60
C VAL A 178 8.21 -10.04 13.21
N ARG A 179 6.98 -9.54 13.28
CA ARG A 179 6.68 -8.11 13.01
C ARG A 179 7.36 -7.18 14.01
N LEU A 180 7.33 -7.53 15.30
CA LEU A 180 7.98 -6.74 16.36
C LEU A 180 9.49 -6.67 16.15
N SER A 181 10.16 -7.80 15.90
CA SER A 181 11.61 -7.82 15.68
C SER A 181 12.04 -6.93 14.50
N ARG A 182 11.31 -7.00 13.38
CA ARG A 182 11.52 -6.12 12.21
C ARG A 182 11.26 -4.65 12.55
N ARG A 183 10.20 -4.35 13.30
CA ARG A 183 9.87 -2.99 13.74
C ARG A 183 10.99 -2.40 14.60
N VAL A 184 11.50 -3.16 15.57
CA VAL A 184 12.60 -2.72 16.45
C VAL A 184 13.82 -2.35 15.62
N LEU A 185 14.27 -3.24 14.73
CA LEU A 185 15.44 -2.98 13.88
C LEU A 185 15.26 -1.74 12.98
N ARG A 186 14.06 -1.54 12.43
CA ARG A 186 13.73 -0.38 11.61
C ARG A 186 13.75 0.92 12.42
N ASP A 187 13.06 0.94 13.56
CA ASP A 187 12.84 2.16 14.32
C ASP A 187 14.12 2.61 15.06
N VAL A 188 14.99 1.68 15.47
CA VAL A 188 16.33 2.01 16.00
C VAL A 188 17.18 2.74 14.94
N ARG A 189 17.13 2.31 13.67
CA ARG A 189 17.82 2.99 12.57
C ARG A 189 17.27 4.40 12.27
N ARG A 190 16.02 4.67 12.68
CA ARG A 190 15.40 6.01 12.63
C ARG A 190 15.81 6.89 13.82
N GLY A 191 16.72 6.42 14.67
CA GLY A 191 17.21 7.15 15.85
C GLY A 191 16.28 7.09 17.06
N ARG A 192 15.34 6.13 17.11
CA ARG A 192 14.46 5.95 18.27
C ARG A 192 15.08 5.01 19.31
N ASP A 193 14.81 5.30 20.57
CA ASP A 193 15.27 4.48 21.69
C ASP A 193 14.51 3.13 21.78
N LEU A 194 15.22 2.07 22.18
CA LEU A 194 14.67 0.72 22.25
C LEU A 194 13.53 0.60 23.27
N GLU A 195 13.69 1.16 24.47
CA GLU A 195 12.66 1.10 25.51
C GLU A 195 11.41 1.87 25.06
N GLN A 196 11.60 3.02 24.42
CA GLN A 196 10.51 3.81 23.85
C GLN A 196 9.75 3.02 22.77
N ILE A 197 10.46 2.31 21.88
CA ILE A 197 9.83 1.48 20.83
C ILE A 197 8.98 0.38 21.45
N LEU A 198 9.52 -0.37 22.41
CA LEU A 198 8.82 -1.47 23.07
C LEU A 198 7.63 -0.99 23.90
N THR A 199 7.78 0.14 24.59
CA THR A 199 6.70 0.77 25.36
C THR A 199 5.58 1.23 24.42
N GLN A 200 5.92 1.91 23.32
CA GLN A 200 4.92 2.32 22.32
C GLN A 200 4.22 1.10 21.70
N TYR A 201 4.97 0.04 21.41
CA TYR A 201 4.39 -1.18 20.84
C TYR A 201 3.38 -1.85 21.76
N THR A 202 3.75 -2.06 23.01
CA THR A 202 2.89 -2.71 24.01
C THR A 202 1.69 -1.85 24.39
N THR A 203 1.85 -0.53 24.44
CA THR A 203 0.80 0.40 24.85
C THR A 203 -0.21 0.70 23.74
N PHE A 204 0.25 0.85 22.49
CA PHE A 204 -0.60 1.34 21.40
C PHE A 204 -0.70 0.37 20.23
N VAL A 205 0.43 -0.10 19.71
CA VAL A 205 0.49 -0.81 18.43
C VAL A 205 -0.20 -2.17 18.50
N LYS A 206 0.13 -2.96 19.52
CA LYS A 206 -0.44 -4.30 19.69
C LYS A 206 -1.95 -4.21 19.94
N PRO A 207 -2.44 -3.39 20.89
CA PRO A 207 -3.89 -3.18 21.08
C PRO A 207 -4.59 -2.70 19.81
N ALA A 208 -4.06 -1.68 19.13
CA ALA A 208 -4.67 -1.13 17.91
C ALA A 208 -4.71 -2.15 16.76
N PHE A 209 -3.68 -2.99 16.62
CA PHE A 209 -3.68 -4.07 15.64
C PHE A 209 -4.79 -5.09 15.94
N GLU A 210 -4.91 -5.52 17.18
CA GLU A 210 -5.91 -6.51 17.62
C GLU A 210 -7.35 -5.96 17.55
N GLU A 211 -7.52 -4.65 17.79
CA GLU A 211 -8.83 -3.98 17.81
C GLU A 211 -9.30 -3.53 16.42
N PHE A 212 -8.42 -2.99 15.58
CA PHE A 212 -8.82 -2.32 14.33
C PHE A 212 -8.38 -3.06 13.07
N CYS A 213 -7.15 -3.60 13.05
CA CYS A 213 -6.59 -4.23 11.85
C CYS A 213 -7.06 -5.68 11.69
N LEU A 214 -6.90 -6.49 12.73
CA LEU A 214 -7.23 -7.91 12.70
C LEU A 214 -8.73 -8.17 12.45
N PRO A 215 -9.68 -7.46 13.08
CA PRO A 215 -11.11 -7.69 12.85
C PRO A 215 -11.56 -7.28 11.44
N ALA A 216 -10.94 -6.25 10.85
CA ALA A 216 -11.18 -5.86 9.47
C ALA A 216 -10.79 -6.95 8.47
N CYS A 217 -9.99 -7.93 8.91
CA CYS A 217 -9.43 -9.01 8.09
C CYS A 217 -9.86 -10.41 8.58
N SER A 218 -10.71 -10.52 9.61
CA SER A 218 -11.00 -11.75 10.36
C SER A 218 -12.03 -12.70 9.70
N PRO A 219 -11.90 -14.03 9.92
CA PRO A 219 -12.77 -15.08 9.33
C PRO A 219 -14.25 -14.98 9.69
N GLY A 220 -14.59 -14.33 10.80
CA GLY A 220 -15.97 -14.26 11.29
C GLY A 220 -16.93 -13.57 10.30
N ARG A 221 -16.39 -12.88 9.28
CA ARG A 221 -17.16 -12.20 8.24
C ARG A 221 -17.13 -12.93 6.89
N PHE A 222 -16.19 -13.84 6.64
CA PHE A 222 -15.99 -14.50 5.35
C PHE A 222 -15.22 -15.84 5.43
N PRO A 223 -15.63 -16.91 4.71
CA PRO A 223 -14.83 -18.14 4.60
C PRO A 223 -13.54 -17.85 3.81
N PHE A 224 -12.38 -18.17 4.40
CA PHE A 224 -11.10 -17.91 3.75
C PHE A 224 -10.70 -19.02 2.77
N PRO A 225 -10.16 -18.67 1.59
CA PRO A 225 -9.33 -19.60 0.83
C PRO A 225 -8.00 -19.88 1.56
N LYS A 226 -7.37 -21.01 1.23
CA LYS A 226 -6.06 -21.42 1.79
C LYS A 226 -5.04 -20.30 1.61
N ALA A 227 -4.34 -19.94 2.69
CA ALA A 227 -3.29 -18.94 2.63
C ALA A 227 -2.12 -19.42 1.78
N THR A 228 -1.61 -18.56 0.91
CA THR A 228 -0.45 -18.88 0.08
C THR A 228 0.82 -18.49 0.84
N PRO A 229 1.73 -19.43 1.15
CA PRO A 229 2.98 -19.09 1.80
C PRO A 229 3.82 -18.26 0.81
N LEU A 230 4.19 -17.05 1.20
CA LEU A 230 5.17 -16.27 0.45
C LEU A 230 6.58 -16.61 0.96
N THR A 231 6.76 -16.76 2.26
CA THR A 231 7.99 -17.20 2.97
C THR A 231 7.57 -18.04 4.19
N PRO A 232 8.48 -18.73 4.90
CA PRO A 232 8.12 -19.57 6.05
C PRO A 232 7.27 -18.86 7.11
N SER A 233 7.44 -17.54 7.28
CA SER A 233 6.76 -16.71 8.28
C SER A 233 5.74 -15.72 7.72
N ILE A 234 5.46 -15.74 6.40
CA ILE A 234 4.56 -14.76 5.77
C ILE A 234 3.59 -15.44 4.84
N TRP A 235 2.32 -15.15 5.06
CA TRP A 235 1.20 -15.72 4.36
C TRP A 235 0.43 -14.60 3.65
N LEU A 236 0.16 -14.79 2.35
CA LEU A 236 -0.74 -13.92 1.62
C LEU A 236 -2.14 -14.53 1.62
N ARG A 237 -3.13 -13.73 2.04
CA ARG A 237 -4.54 -14.12 2.02
C ARG A 237 -5.30 -13.22 1.08
N ALA A 238 -5.98 -13.81 0.10
CA ALA A 238 -7.01 -13.09 -0.65
C ALA A 238 -8.29 -13.07 0.20
N LEU A 239 -8.78 -11.88 0.50
CA LEU A 239 -10.10 -11.69 1.08
C LEU A 239 -11.12 -11.66 -0.07
N PRO A 240 -12.32 -12.21 0.09
CA PRO A 240 -13.35 -12.14 -0.95
C PRO A 240 -13.59 -10.69 -1.35
N SER A 241 -14.15 -10.43 -2.51
CA SER A 241 -14.49 -9.06 -2.95
C SER A 241 -15.73 -8.53 -2.18
N SER A 242 -15.94 -7.20 -2.20
CA SER A 242 -17.18 -6.61 -1.69
C SER A 242 -18.37 -7.15 -2.49
N PRO A 243 -19.59 -7.31 -1.93
CA PRO A 243 -20.77 -7.70 -2.71
C PRO A 243 -21.07 -6.78 -3.92
N ALA A 244 -20.48 -5.58 -3.96
CA ALA A 244 -20.52 -4.68 -5.13
C ALA A 244 -19.73 -5.21 -6.36
N PHE A 245 -18.82 -6.18 -6.17
CA PHE A 245 -18.01 -6.80 -7.22
C PHE A 245 -18.00 -8.33 -7.02
N PRO A 246 -18.70 -9.12 -7.85
CA PRO A 246 -18.73 -10.58 -7.69
C PRO A 246 -17.33 -11.21 -7.82
N ASP A 247 -17.15 -12.33 -7.13
CA ASP A 247 -15.88 -13.01 -6.87
C ASP A 247 -15.12 -13.37 -8.17
N ILE A 248 -13.90 -12.83 -8.31
CA ILE A 248 -13.00 -13.09 -9.45
C ILE A 248 -12.06 -14.28 -9.16
N SER A 249 -12.31 -15.04 -8.09
CA SER A 249 -11.50 -16.18 -7.64
C SER A 249 -11.05 -17.20 -8.71
N PRO A 250 -11.75 -17.43 -9.86
CA PRO A 250 -11.24 -18.34 -10.89
C PRO A 250 -9.97 -17.87 -11.60
N SER A 251 -9.69 -16.57 -11.66
CA SER A 251 -8.58 -16.01 -12.48
C SER A 251 -7.21 -15.96 -11.76
N LEU A 252 -7.18 -16.13 -10.43
CA LEU A 252 -5.93 -16.10 -9.63
C LEU A 252 -5.18 -17.44 -9.58
N SER A 253 -5.75 -18.50 -10.15
CA SER A 253 -5.07 -19.80 -10.32
C SER A 253 -3.76 -19.69 -11.12
N PHE A 254 -3.61 -18.61 -11.90
CA PHE A 254 -2.41 -18.32 -12.70
C PHE A 254 -1.20 -17.82 -11.90
N LEU A 255 -1.39 -17.25 -10.70
CA LEU A 255 -0.28 -16.78 -9.86
C LEU A 255 0.33 -17.90 -9.03
N SER A 256 -0.41 -18.97 -8.75
CA SER A 256 0.11 -20.14 -8.03
C SER A 256 1.03 -21.01 -8.90
N SER A 257 0.88 -21.00 -10.22
CA SER A 257 1.61 -21.91 -11.12
C SER A 257 2.98 -21.40 -11.54
N ARG A 258 3.38 -20.17 -11.18
CA ARG A 258 4.69 -19.58 -11.52
C ARG A 258 5.62 -19.36 -10.33
N ALA A 259 5.21 -19.75 -9.13
CA ALA A 259 6.06 -19.69 -7.93
C ALA A 259 6.76 -21.03 -7.62
N SER A 260 6.59 -22.03 -8.49
CA SER A 260 7.13 -23.39 -8.34
C SER A 260 8.11 -23.80 -9.44
N ASP A 261 8.52 -22.87 -10.32
CA ASP A 261 9.60 -23.06 -11.29
C ASP A 261 10.77 -22.11 -10.98
#